data_AF-A0A0K2TYR7-F1
#
_entry.id   AF-A0A0K2TYR7-F1
#
_cell.length_a   1.000
_cell.length_b   1.000
_cell.length_c   1.000
_cell.angle_alpha   90.00
_cell.angle_beta   90.00
_cell.angle_gamma   90.00
#
_symmetry.space_group_name_H-M   'P 1'
#
loop_
_entity.id
_entity.type
_entity.pdbx_description
1 polymer ?
#
loop_
_entity_poly.entity_id
_entity_poly.type
_entity_poly.pdbx_seq_one_letter_code
_entity_poly.pdbx_strand_id
1 'polypeptide(L)'
;MNVVFIQLLPLVYIFASCYGSEQPNYILSDKDSTLVLDHYMNYPYPYIKPKQDDTKSPPPIYGATLQEINHYFYNGFGDLGRTGTFRIIIAGGGTGSSLLHYSYIFRNLNVQIVYLDFSKKSLDIARARAENYGFYNISFIHSSIFNIPKLNLGIFDYIDCYGVLHHLPDPNVGLRVLKDILATNGGMFLMLYGYYGRQGIYSMQDTLKIMEGNKSLTLKDEVKIGRIVYNNLKEEDWINVSGLGSEEAKSDVGFYDLYLNKQDRAFTIPELYEYIEDKGGLHVVNFYGDQYRESLDYCPKHLKKLNTRARYAVNEVIIGHESKQVIFVSKKKSSKASLDDLDNIPFFQFSKIGPILEVLSSNIKNVDIRVTMKLRYTIPRRFTFPISRFSLLYLKLILRNTLTVKDIIEFGMKNFKYKEIDHHKFRKRLLKDFNRTIGSLILHGFVLLRHKDFPVMEQRETQDEIIKVELLNTSNIIN
;
A
#
# COMPACT_ATOMS: atom_id res chain seq x y z
N MET A 1 -25.79 -52.62 -28.72
CA MET A 1 -26.13 -51.50 -29.63
C MET A 1 -26.83 -50.43 -28.83
N ASN A 2 -26.15 -49.33 -28.52
CA ASN A 2 -26.67 -47.96 -28.63
C ASN A 2 -25.64 -47.00 -28.05
N VAL A 3 -25.14 -46.16 -28.95
CA VAL A 3 -24.18 -45.09 -28.77
C VAL A 3 -24.86 -43.96 -28.02
N VAL A 4 -24.28 -43.49 -26.92
CA VAL A 4 -24.72 -42.26 -26.24
C VAL A 4 -23.86 -41.11 -26.75
N PHE A 5 -24.53 -40.18 -27.42
CA PHE A 5 -24.00 -38.91 -27.92
C PHE A 5 -23.51 -38.03 -26.78
N ILE A 6 -22.22 -37.68 -26.78
CA ILE A 6 -21.70 -36.52 -26.04
C ILE A 6 -21.82 -35.32 -26.97
N GLN A 7 -22.73 -34.40 -26.64
CA GLN A 7 -22.81 -33.09 -27.29
C GLN A 7 -21.56 -32.26 -26.93
N LEU A 8 -20.66 -32.13 -27.90
CA LEU A 8 -19.60 -31.12 -27.90
C LEU A 8 -20.24 -29.76 -28.21
N LEU A 9 -20.33 -28.90 -27.20
CA LEU A 9 -20.54 -27.46 -27.39
C LEU A 9 -19.28 -26.85 -28.01
N PRO A 10 -19.39 -25.99 -29.04
CA PRO A 10 -18.21 -25.37 -29.65
C PRO A 10 -17.68 -24.29 -28.70
N LEU A 11 -16.46 -24.49 -28.20
CA LEU A 11 -15.62 -23.42 -27.66
C LEU A 11 -15.27 -22.46 -28.81
N VAL A 12 -16.09 -21.43 -28.98
CA VAL A 12 -15.72 -20.28 -29.81
C VAL A 12 -14.70 -19.46 -29.01
N TYR A 13 -13.42 -19.84 -29.14
CA TYR A 13 -12.31 -18.96 -28.81
C TYR A 13 -12.33 -17.79 -29.81
N ILE A 14 -12.82 -16.64 -29.39
CA ILE A 14 -12.55 -15.39 -30.10
C ILE A 14 -11.09 -15.03 -29.79
N PHE A 15 -10.16 -15.57 -30.58
CA PHE A 15 -8.83 -15.00 -30.73
C PHE A 15 -8.99 -13.67 -31.49
N ALA A 16 -9.20 -12.59 -30.75
CA ALA A 16 -8.87 -11.26 -31.26
C ALA A 16 -7.35 -11.12 -31.24
N SER A 17 -6.71 -11.65 -32.29
CA SER A 17 -5.35 -11.32 -32.68
C SER A 17 -5.30 -9.83 -33.04
N CYS A 18 -5.00 -8.98 -32.05
CA CYS A 18 -4.58 -7.60 -32.31
C CYS A 18 -3.05 -7.55 -32.43
N TYR A 19 -2.51 -8.25 -33.43
CA TYR A 19 -1.22 -7.90 -34.02
C TYR A 19 -1.50 -7.03 -35.25
N GLY A 20 -0.97 -5.81 -35.26
CA GLY A 20 -0.99 -4.93 -36.42
C GLY A 20 -2.12 -3.91 -36.47
N SER A 21 -2.04 -2.88 -35.63
CA SER A 21 -2.34 -1.53 -36.08
C SER A 21 -1.31 -0.61 -35.43
N GLU A 22 -0.57 0.14 -36.25
CA GLU A 22 0.32 1.19 -35.77
C GLU A 22 -0.52 2.18 -34.98
N GLN A 23 -0.42 2.08 -33.65
CA GLN A 23 -0.97 3.06 -32.74
C GLN A 23 -0.28 4.40 -33.09
N PRO A 24 -1.02 5.49 -33.35
CA PRO A 24 -0.40 6.79 -33.57
C PRO A 24 0.59 7.08 -32.43
N ASN A 25 1.79 7.56 -32.80
CA ASN A 25 2.96 7.81 -31.93
C ASN A 25 2.66 8.82 -30.81
N TYR A 26 1.85 8.46 -29.82
CA TYR A 26 1.65 9.18 -28.56
C TYR A 26 2.58 8.60 -27.49
N ILE A 27 3.86 8.41 -27.84
CA ILE A 27 4.83 7.80 -26.93
C ILE A 27 5.14 8.78 -25.80
N LEU A 28 5.42 10.04 -26.14
CA LEU A 28 5.66 11.12 -25.19
C LEU A 28 4.60 12.21 -25.35
N SER A 29 4.31 12.88 -24.25
CA SER A 29 3.56 14.11 -24.15
C SER A 29 4.55 15.28 -24.21
N ASP A 30 4.09 16.45 -24.68
CA ASP A 30 4.84 17.71 -24.62
C ASP A 30 5.17 18.14 -23.18
N LYS A 31 4.45 17.55 -22.21
CA LYS A 31 4.68 17.73 -20.77
C LYS A 31 5.70 16.78 -20.17
N ASP A 32 6.22 15.79 -20.90
CA ASP A 32 7.21 14.87 -20.32
C ASP A 32 8.60 15.50 -20.25
N SER A 33 9.35 15.17 -19.19
CA SER A 33 10.75 15.57 -19.09
C SER A 33 11.65 14.59 -19.84
N THR A 34 12.36 15.08 -20.84
CA THR A 34 13.34 14.29 -21.60
C THR A 34 14.50 13.82 -20.73
N LEU A 35 14.89 14.59 -19.71
CA LEU A 35 15.91 14.22 -18.74
C LEU A 35 15.48 13.02 -17.87
N VAL A 36 14.21 13.00 -17.46
CA VAL A 36 13.65 11.88 -16.69
C VAL A 36 13.51 10.64 -17.56
N LEU A 37 13.11 10.79 -18.83
CA LEU A 37 13.10 9.68 -19.78
C LEU A 37 14.51 9.11 -19.98
N ASP A 38 15.51 9.96 -20.22
CA ASP A 38 16.90 9.53 -20.42
C ASP A 38 17.44 8.80 -19.19
N HIS A 39 17.11 9.27 -17.98
CA HIS A 39 17.38 8.56 -16.73
C HIS A 39 16.82 7.13 -16.78
N TYR A 40 15.51 6.92 -16.94
CA TYR A 40 14.93 5.58 -16.89
C TYR A 40 15.26 4.71 -18.12
N MET A 41 15.72 5.33 -19.21
CA MET A 41 16.29 4.62 -20.36
C MET A 41 17.72 4.16 -20.10
N ASN A 42 18.48 4.76 -19.19
CA ASN A 42 19.86 4.33 -18.87
C ASN A 42 19.93 3.52 -17.57
N TYR A 43 19.11 3.87 -16.59
CA TYR A 43 18.99 3.22 -15.28
C TYR A 43 17.53 2.83 -15.01
N PRO A 44 17.00 1.78 -15.67
CA PRO A 44 15.63 1.34 -15.46
C PRO A 44 15.44 0.88 -14.01
N TYR A 45 14.42 1.41 -13.36
CA TYR A 45 14.17 1.26 -11.93
C TYR A 45 12.81 0.58 -11.65
N PRO A 46 12.65 -0.22 -10.58
CA PRO A 46 13.67 -0.68 -9.62
C PRO A 46 14.79 -1.52 -10.26
N TYR A 47 15.97 -1.53 -9.65
CA TYR A 47 17.06 -2.39 -10.10
C TYR A 47 16.71 -3.88 -9.94
N ILE A 48 16.82 -4.66 -11.01
CA ILE A 48 16.62 -6.12 -11.02
C ILE A 48 17.90 -6.80 -11.48
N LYS A 49 18.42 -7.76 -10.71
CA LYS A 49 19.53 -8.59 -11.22
C LYS A 49 18.98 -9.60 -12.24
N PRO A 50 19.59 -9.78 -13.42
CA PRO A 50 19.08 -10.65 -14.50
C PRO A 50 18.79 -12.13 -14.15
N LYS A 51 19.25 -12.64 -12.99
CA LYS A 51 19.03 -14.02 -12.52
C LYS A 51 18.16 -14.12 -11.25
N GLN A 52 17.53 -13.01 -10.82
CA GLN A 52 16.84 -12.95 -9.51
C GLN A 52 15.36 -13.33 -9.54
N ASP A 53 14.72 -13.40 -10.70
CA ASP A 53 13.35 -13.91 -10.75
C ASP A 53 13.38 -15.43 -10.59
N ASP A 54 13.21 -15.88 -9.35
CA ASP A 54 13.01 -17.28 -9.01
C ASP A 54 11.56 -17.65 -9.33
N THR A 55 11.37 -18.34 -10.45
CA THR A 55 10.06 -18.79 -10.92
C THR A 55 9.51 -19.98 -10.12
N LYS A 56 10.31 -20.57 -9.22
CA LYS A 56 9.86 -21.63 -8.30
C LYS A 56 9.16 -21.06 -7.07
N SER A 57 9.36 -19.78 -6.77
CA SER A 57 8.75 -19.08 -5.65
C SER A 57 7.73 -18.05 -6.15
N PRO A 58 6.73 -17.66 -5.33
CA PRO A 58 5.92 -16.49 -5.62
C PRO A 58 6.80 -15.26 -5.87
N PRO A 59 6.44 -14.37 -6.81
CA PRO A 59 7.16 -13.12 -6.98
C PRO A 59 7.09 -12.30 -5.70
N PRO A 60 8.08 -11.43 -5.43
CA PRO A 60 8.03 -10.62 -4.23
C PRO A 60 6.81 -9.67 -4.26
N ILE A 61 6.14 -9.57 -3.12
CA ILE A 61 4.84 -8.90 -2.95
C ILE A 61 5.10 -7.45 -2.53
N TYR A 62 4.82 -6.50 -3.42
CA TYR A 62 5.16 -5.06 -3.26
C TYR A 62 3.96 -4.11 -3.24
N GLY A 63 2.73 -4.60 -3.37
CA GLY A 63 1.52 -3.78 -3.41
C GLY A 63 0.46 -4.21 -2.40
N ALA A 64 -0.72 -3.58 -2.49
CA ALA A 64 -1.87 -3.94 -1.69
C ALA A 64 -2.35 -5.38 -2.01
N THR A 65 -2.73 -6.11 -0.98
CA THR A 65 -3.31 -7.45 -1.09
C THR A 65 -4.78 -7.40 -1.53
N LEU A 66 -5.34 -8.53 -1.98
CA LEU A 66 -6.77 -8.63 -2.30
C LEU A 66 -7.66 -8.28 -1.11
N GLN A 67 -7.23 -8.68 0.09
CA GLN A 67 -7.92 -8.42 1.34
C GLN A 67 -7.96 -6.92 1.64
N GLU A 68 -6.85 -6.20 1.44
CA GLU A 68 -6.78 -4.75 1.63
C GLU A 68 -7.59 -4.01 0.58
N ILE A 69 -7.50 -4.41 -0.69
CA ILE A 69 -8.32 -3.85 -1.77
C ILE A 69 -9.80 -4.00 -1.42
N ASN A 70 -10.24 -5.20 -1.03
CA ASN A 70 -11.63 -5.44 -0.63
C ASN A 70 -12.04 -4.60 0.58
N HIS A 71 -11.20 -4.58 1.61
CA HIS A 71 -11.47 -3.89 2.86
C HIS A 71 -11.55 -2.37 2.68
N TYR A 72 -10.61 -1.75 1.95
CA TYR A 72 -10.50 -0.30 1.85
C TYR A 72 -11.36 0.28 0.73
N PHE A 73 -11.63 -0.44 -0.35
CA PHE A 73 -12.35 0.12 -1.50
C PHE A 73 -13.77 -0.42 -1.70
N TYR A 74 -14.03 -1.65 -1.27
CA TYR A 74 -15.27 -2.34 -1.61
C TYR A 74 -16.14 -2.68 -0.41
N ASN A 75 -15.94 -2.01 0.73
CA ASN A 75 -16.69 -2.23 1.97
C ASN A 75 -16.66 -3.68 2.48
N GLY A 76 -15.73 -4.50 1.99
CA GLY A 76 -15.68 -5.93 2.29
C GLY A 76 -16.46 -6.83 1.33
N PHE A 77 -17.16 -6.29 0.34
CA PHE A 77 -18.07 -7.01 -0.57
C PHE A 77 -17.58 -7.13 -2.03
N GLY A 78 -16.37 -6.69 -2.36
CA GLY A 78 -15.92 -6.53 -3.74
C GLY A 78 -15.93 -7.85 -4.51
N ASP A 79 -16.45 -7.85 -5.75
CA ASP A 79 -16.40 -9.02 -6.65
C ASP A 79 -14.97 -9.39 -7.04
N LEU A 80 -14.12 -8.38 -7.31
CA LEU A 80 -12.70 -8.53 -7.62
C LEU A 80 -12.39 -9.52 -8.76
N GLY A 81 -13.33 -9.74 -9.68
CA GLY A 81 -13.13 -10.62 -10.82
C GLY A 81 -13.59 -12.07 -10.58
N ARG A 82 -14.44 -12.31 -9.58
CA ARG A 82 -15.03 -13.64 -9.32
C ARG A 82 -16.16 -13.96 -10.27
N THR A 83 -17.02 -12.97 -10.55
CA THR A 83 -18.18 -13.13 -11.44
C THR A 83 -18.09 -12.26 -12.69
N GLY A 84 -17.50 -11.07 -12.57
CA GLY A 84 -17.27 -10.15 -13.68
C GLY A 84 -15.80 -10.07 -14.10
N THR A 85 -15.50 -9.21 -15.07
CA THR A 85 -14.11 -8.83 -15.38
C THR A 85 -13.72 -7.65 -14.51
N PHE A 86 -12.63 -7.79 -13.74
CA PHE A 86 -12.05 -6.72 -12.94
C PHE A 86 -10.86 -6.08 -13.66
N ARG A 87 -10.89 -4.77 -13.85
CA ARG A 87 -9.91 -4.05 -14.67
C ARG A 87 -8.90 -3.32 -13.79
N ILE A 88 -7.62 -3.61 -14.03
CA ILE A 88 -6.49 -3.03 -13.31
C ILE A 88 -5.61 -2.26 -14.29
N ILE A 89 -5.19 -1.04 -13.93
CA ILE A 89 -4.09 -0.35 -14.60
C ILE A 89 -2.94 -0.10 -13.63
N ILE A 90 -1.73 -0.40 -14.10
CA ILE A 90 -0.47 -0.09 -13.42
C ILE A 90 0.16 1.06 -14.21
N ALA A 91 0.06 2.28 -13.68
CA ALA A 91 0.48 3.50 -14.35
C ALA A 91 1.88 3.91 -13.85
N GLY A 92 2.88 3.79 -14.74
CA GLY A 92 4.31 3.96 -14.45
C GLY A 92 4.88 2.75 -13.71
N GLY A 93 4.71 1.57 -14.28
CA GLY A 93 5.02 0.30 -13.61
C GLY A 93 6.51 -0.05 -13.46
N GLY A 94 7.42 0.76 -14.02
CA GLY A 94 8.87 0.59 -13.89
C GLY A 94 9.32 -0.80 -14.36
N THR A 95 10.31 -1.41 -13.72
CA THR A 95 10.75 -2.77 -14.09
C THR A 95 9.79 -3.90 -13.67
N GLY A 96 8.54 -3.61 -13.31
CA GLY A 96 7.46 -4.59 -13.22
C GLY A 96 7.19 -5.20 -11.84
N SER A 97 7.69 -4.61 -10.74
CA SER A 97 7.41 -5.14 -9.39
C SER A 97 5.92 -5.16 -9.04
N SER A 98 5.18 -4.07 -9.26
CA SER A 98 3.72 -4.04 -9.11
C SER A 98 3.03 -4.99 -10.09
N LEU A 99 3.56 -5.11 -11.32
CA LEU A 99 3.00 -5.99 -12.35
C LEU A 99 3.00 -7.45 -11.90
N LEU A 100 4.14 -7.94 -11.42
CA LEU A 100 4.26 -9.31 -10.92
C LEU A 100 3.38 -9.54 -9.69
N HIS A 101 3.34 -8.57 -8.77
CA HIS A 101 2.50 -8.63 -7.57
C HIS A 101 1.02 -8.80 -7.93
N TYR A 102 0.45 -7.92 -8.76
CA TYR A 102 -0.98 -8.00 -9.10
C TYR A 102 -1.30 -9.18 -10.02
N SER A 103 -0.42 -9.50 -10.97
CA SER A 103 -0.57 -10.70 -11.80
C SER A 103 -0.62 -11.96 -10.93
N TYR A 104 0.21 -12.03 -9.89
CA TYR A 104 0.23 -13.16 -8.98
C TYR A 104 -1.02 -13.23 -8.10
N ILE A 105 -1.37 -12.16 -7.36
CA ILE A 105 -2.49 -12.26 -6.41
C ILE A 105 -3.84 -12.44 -7.11
N PHE A 106 -4.01 -11.94 -8.33
CA PHE A 106 -5.24 -12.08 -9.12
C PHE A 106 -5.22 -13.28 -10.10
N ARG A 107 -4.18 -14.13 -10.12
CA ARG A 107 -3.96 -15.19 -11.13
C ARG A 107 -5.11 -16.18 -11.35
N ASN A 108 -5.99 -16.35 -10.36
CA ASN A 108 -7.14 -17.27 -10.42
C ASN A 108 -8.48 -16.54 -10.58
N LEU A 109 -8.46 -15.26 -10.94
CA LEU A 109 -9.63 -14.39 -11.09
C LEU A 109 -9.70 -13.86 -12.53
N ASN A 110 -10.90 -13.48 -12.97
CA ASN A 110 -11.12 -12.86 -14.27
C ASN A 110 -10.70 -11.39 -14.22
N VAL A 111 -9.41 -11.14 -14.47
CA VAL A 111 -8.84 -9.79 -14.48
C VAL A 111 -8.26 -9.40 -15.83
N GLN A 112 -8.42 -8.13 -16.17
CA GLN A 112 -7.69 -7.49 -17.26
C GLN A 112 -6.65 -6.54 -16.66
N ILE A 113 -5.37 -6.83 -16.88
CA ILE A 113 -4.27 -5.98 -16.43
C ILE A 113 -3.75 -5.17 -17.62
N VAL A 114 -3.74 -3.84 -17.45
CA VAL A 114 -3.08 -2.90 -18.35
C VAL A 114 -1.83 -2.38 -17.65
N TYR A 115 -0.68 -2.57 -18.27
CA TYR A 115 0.59 -2.01 -17.81
C TYR A 115 0.94 -0.83 -18.71
N LEU A 116 1.23 0.32 -18.11
CA LEU A 116 1.64 1.53 -18.82
C LEU A 116 2.95 2.05 -18.27
N ASP A 117 3.92 2.30 -19.15
CA ASP A 117 5.16 2.99 -18.80
C ASP A 117 5.70 3.75 -20.02
N PHE A 118 6.35 4.88 -19.76
CA PHE A 118 6.96 5.76 -20.76
C PHE A 118 8.39 5.35 -21.14
N SER A 119 9.10 4.60 -20.28
CA SER A 119 10.42 4.03 -20.56
C SER A 119 10.29 2.68 -21.25
N LYS A 120 10.74 2.61 -22.51
CA LYS A 120 10.74 1.34 -23.27
C LYS A 120 11.59 0.28 -22.60
N LYS A 121 12.74 0.64 -22.02
CA LYS A 121 13.63 -0.32 -21.34
C LYS A 121 12.97 -0.90 -20.08
N SER A 122 12.35 -0.06 -19.26
CA SER A 122 11.61 -0.53 -18.07
C SER A 122 10.46 -1.46 -18.46
N LEU A 123 9.70 -1.08 -19.49
CA LEU A 123 8.59 -1.88 -20.02
C LEU A 123 9.04 -3.24 -20.58
N ASP A 124 10.16 -3.28 -21.32
CA ASP A 124 10.69 -4.54 -21.87
C ASP A 124 11.19 -5.46 -20.77
N ILE A 125 11.83 -4.91 -19.73
CA ILE A 125 12.18 -5.69 -18.54
C ILE A 125 10.90 -6.23 -17.89
N ALA A 126 9.91 -5.38 -17.61
CA ALA A 126 8.65 -5.81 -16.98
C ALA A 126 7.95 -6.92 -17.77
N ARG A 127 7.93 -6.82 -19.11
CA ARG A 127 7.37 -7.86 -19.99
C ARG A 127 8.12 -9.18 -19.87
N ALA A 128 9.46 -9.16 -20.00
CA ALA A 128 10.26 -10.37 -19.89
C ALA A 128 10.10 -11.05 -18.52
N ARG A 129 10.00 -10.26 -17.45
CA ARG A 129 9.75 -10.78 -16.10
C ARG A 129 8.37 -11.42 -15.98
N ALA A 130 7.32 -10.79 -16.51
CA ALA A 130 5.98 -11.35 -16.51
C ALA A 130 5.92 -12.69 -17.28
N GLU A 131 6.55 -12.75 -18.46
CA GLU A 131 6.67 -13.97 -19.27
C GLU A 131 7.43 -15.07 -18.52
N ASN A 132 8.52 -14.75 -17.82
CA ASN A 132 9.26 -15.72 -16.99
C ASN A 132 8.38 -16.36 -15.90
N TYR A 133 7.47 -15.60 -15.30
CA TYR A 133 6.50 -16.10 -14.32
C TYR A 133 5.25 -16.74 -14.96
N GLY A 134 5.16 -16.79 -16.29
CA GLY A 134 4.01 -17.35 -17.01
C GLY A 134 2.77 -16.45 -17.04
N PHE A 135 2.93 -15.15 -16.80
CA PHE A 135 1.83 -14.18 -16.86
C PHE A 135 1.74 -13.58 -18.27
N TYR A 136 0.78 -14.05 -19.06
CA TYR A 136 0.60 -13.62 -20.47
C TYR A 136 -0.61 -12.71 -20.70
N ASN A 137 -1.57 -12.67 -19.75
CA ASN A 137 -2.79 -11.89 -19.90
C ASN A 137 -2.61 -10.42 -19.46
N ILE A 138 -1.68 -9.71 -20.12
CA ILE A 138 -1.32 -8.31 -19.79
C ILE A 138 -1.27 -7.50 -21.09
N SER A 139 -1.96 -6.35 -21.10
CA SER A 139 -1.85 -5.36 -22.18
C SER A 139 -0.74 -4.36 -21.84
N PHE A 140 0.39 -4.41 -22.57
CA PHE A 140 1.50 -3.49 -22.39
C PHE A 140 1.35 -2.26 -23.29
N ILE A 141 1.41 -1.08 -22.69
CA ILE A 141 1.29 0.21 -23.38
C ILE A 141 2.55 1.04 -23.12
N HIS A 142 3.28 1.33 -24.20
CA HIS A 142 4.39 2.27 -24.17
C HIS A 142 3.86 3.69 -24.43
N SER A 143 3.57 4.43 -23.37
CA SER A 143 3.03 5.79 -23.47
C SER A 143 3.21 6.56 -22.17
N SER A 144 3.22 7.89 -22.28
CA SER A 144 3.11 8.79 -21.14
C SER A 144 1.77 8.67 -20.43
N ILE A 145 1.79 8.82 -19.11
CA ILE A 145 0.57 8.95 -18.31
C ILE A 145 -0.31 10.11 -18.81
N PHE A 146 0.27 11.19 -19.34
CA PHE A 146 -0.48 12.34 -19.86
C PHE A 146 -1.25 12.02 -21.15
N ASN A 147 -0.89 10.95 -21.86
CA ASN A 147 -1.55 10.53 -23.08
C ASN A 147 -2.74 9.58 -22.85
N ILE A 148 -2.93 9.06 -21.62
CA ILE A 148 -4.07 8.20 -21.27
C ILE A 148 -5.42 8.68 -21.81
N PRO A 149 -5.80 9.97 -21.74
CA PRO A 149 -7.08 10.44 -22.28
C PRO A 149 -7.28 10.17 -23.78
N LYS A 150 -6.19 10.03 -24.55
CA LYS A 150 -6.20 9.76 -25.99
C LYS A 150 -6.18 8.27 -26.34
N LEU A 151 -5.85 7.41 -25.37
CA LEU A 151 -5.67 5.97 -25.57
C LEU A 151 -6.98 5.16 -25.52
N ASN A 152 -8.10 5.79 -25.15
CA ASN A 152 -9.43 5.15 -25.08
C ASN A 152 -9.45 3.84 -24.28
N LEU A 153 -8.74 3.81 -23.15
CA LEU A 153 -8.57 2.60 -22.33
C LEU A 153 -9.80 2.22 -21.48
N GLY A 154 -10.82 3.08 -21.46
CA GLY A 154 -12.00 2.91 -20.62
C GLY A 154 -11.74 3.19 -19.14
N ILE A 155 -12.54 2.56 -18.28
CA ILE A 155 -12.53 2.75 -16.83
C ILE A 155 -11.89 1.54 -16.13
N PHE A 156 -11.24 1.78 -15.00
CA PHE A 156 -10.55 0.78 -14.18
C PHE A 156 -11.12 0.71 -12.77
N ASP A 157 -11.30 -0.51 -12.28
CA ASP A 157 -11.76 -0.79 -10.91
C ASP A 157 -10.62 -0.56 -9.90
N TYR A 158 -9.38 -0.73 -10.34
CA TYR A 158 -8.21 -0.53 -9.50
C TYR A 158 -7.04 0.10 -10.27
N ILE A 159 -6.40 1.08 -9.66
CA ILE A 159 -5.24 1.78 -10.21
C ILE A 159 -4.06 1.65 -9.23
N ASP A 160 -2.95 1.10 -9.70
CA ASP A 160 -1.67 1.19 -9.00
C ASP A 160 -0.84 2.30 -9.66
N CYS A 161 -0.40 3.27 -8.88
CA CYS A 161 0.49 4.33 -9.34
C CYS A 161 1.52 4.61 -8.24
N TYR A 162 2.50 3.72 -8.18
CA TYR A 162 3.49 3.66 -7.11
C TYR A 162 4.80 4.30 -7.59
N GLY A 163 5.18 5.45 -7.02
CA GLY A 163 6.49 6.04 -7.36
C GLY A 163 6.51 6.88 -8.64
N VAL A 164 5.40 7.55 -8.98
CA VAL A 164 5.26 8.18 -10.30
C VAL A 164 4.84 9.64 -10.22
N LEU A 165 3.72 9.95 -9.54
CA LEU A 165 3.12 11.29 -9.57
C LEU A 165 4.07 12.40 -9.09
N HIS A 166 4.97 12.11 -8.15
CA HIS A 166 5.95 13.07 -7.64
C HIS A 166 7.14 13.31 -8.58
N HIS A 167 7.31 12.50 -9.61
CA HIS A 167 8.30 12.71 -10.67
C HIS A 167 7.73 13.44 -11.88
N LEU A 168 6.44 13.81 -11.89
CA LEU A 168 5.82 14.51 -13.03
C LEU A 168 6.07 16.02 -12.98
N PRO A 169 6.25 16.70 -14.13
CA PRO A 169 6.34 18.17 -14.15
C PRO A 169 5.05 18.84 -13.64
N ASP A 170 3.90 18.21 -13.91
CA ASP A 170 2.60 18.61 -13.39
C ASP A 170 1.90 17.41 -12.72
N PRO A 171 2.12 17.21 -11.41
CA PRO A 171 1.47 16.15 -10.65
C PRO A 171 -0.06 16.27 -10.65
N ASN A 172 -0.61 17.49 -10.65
CA ASN A 172 -2.06 17.70 -10.61
C ASN A 172 -2.74 17.18 -11.89
N VAL A 173 -2.12 17.40 -13.05
CA VAL A 173 -2.60 16.82 -14.31
C VAL A 173 -2.50 15.31 -14.28
N GLY A 174 -1.40 14.75 -13.78
CA GLY A 174 -1.24 13.29 -13.63
C GLY A 174 -2.33 12.67 -12.77
N LEU A 175 -2.58 13.23 -11.58
CA LEU A 175 -3.63 12.75 -10.67
C LEU A 175 -5.02 12.87 -11.30
N ARG A 176 -5.32 13.98 -11.99
CA ARG A 176 -6.60 14.18 -12.67
C ARG A 176 -6.83 13.11 -13.74
N VAL A 177 -5.83 12.84 -14.57
CA VAL A 177 -5.92 11.80 -15.60
C VAL A 177 -6.24 10.44 -15.00
N LEU A 178 -5.56 10.06 -13.91
CA LEU A 178 -5.86 8.80 -13.20
C LEU A 178 -7.24 8.79 -12.57
N LYS A 179 -7.69 9.90 -11.99
CA LYS A 179 -9.04 10.03 -11.45
C LYS A 179 -10.09 9.83 -12.54
N ASP A 180 -9.89 10.38 -13.73
CA ASP A 180 -10.89 10.35 -14.80
C ASP A 180 -11.13 8.93 -15.33
N ILE A 181 -10.12 8.07 -15.28
CA ILE A 181 -10.23 6.64 -15.64
C ILE A 181 -10.55 5.72 -14.46
N LEU A 182 -10.65 6.23 -13.23
CA LEU A 182 -11.01 5.44 -12.05
C LEU A 182 -12.52 5.21 -11.97
N ALA A 183 -12.98 3.98 -11.74
CA ALA A 183 -14.39 3.67 -11.52
C ALA A 183 -14.94 4.43 -10.30
N THR A 184 -16.25 4.71 -10.29
CA THR A 184 -16.91 5.40 -9.17
C THR A 184 -16.71 4.68 -7.83
N ASN A 185 -16.71 3.34 -7.85
CA ASN A 185 -16.45 2.48 -6.69
C ASN A 185 -15.00 1.96 -6.64
N GLY A 186 -14.14 2.44 -7.54
CA GLY A 186 -12.77 1.98 -7.66
C GLY A 186 -11.85 2.55 -6.58
N GLY A 187 -10.67 1.96 -6.51
CA GLY A 187 -9.60 2.38 -5.61
C GLY A 187 -8.29 2.63 -6.34
N MET A 188 -7.48 3.51 -5.76
CA MET A 188 -6.13 3.82 -6.24
C MET A 188 -5.13 3.62 -5.10
N PHE A 189 -4.06 2.88 -5.37
CA PHE A 189 -2.93 2.73 -4.46
C PHE A 189 -1.78 3.61 -4.94
N LEU A 190 -1.41 4.59 -4.12
CA LEU A 190 -0.42 5.60 -4.46
C LEU A 190 0.78 5.53 -3.52
N MET A 191 1.96 5.83 -4.07
CA MET A 191 3.14 6.16 -3.28
C MET A 191 3.70 7.51 -3.69
N LEU A 192 3.81 8.41 -2.72
CA LEU A 192 4.41 9.73 -2.84
C LEU A 192 5.64 9.83 -1.93
N TYR A 193 6.58 10.70 -2.27
CA TYR A 193 7.71 11.00 -1.41
C TYR A 193 7.29 11.83 -0.19
N GLY A 194 7.72 11.42 1.00
CA GLY A 194 7.50 12.13 2.26
C GLY A 194 8.58 13.18 2.52
N TYR A 195 8.18 14.40 2.86
CA TYR A 195 9.10 15.55 2.94
C TYR A 195 10.19 15.39 4.00
N TYR A 196 9.80 15.15 5.24
CA TYR A 196 10.76 15.10 6.35
C TYR A 196 11.71 13.89 6.25
N GLY A 197 11.19 12.70 5.90
CA GLY A 197 12.02 11.51 5.75
C GLY A 197 13.02 11.58 4.60
N ARG A 198 12.86 12.52 3.65
CA ARG A 198 13.80 12.68 2.53
C ARG A 198 14.82 13.80 2.73
N GLN A 199 14.84 14.49 3.87
CA GLN A 199 15.75 15.63 4.08
C GLN A 199 17.23 15.26 3.86
N GLY A 200 17.67 14.09 4.32
CA GLY A 200 19.02 13.58 4.05
C GLY A 200 19.27 13.37 2.54
N ILE A 201 18.31 12.76 1.84
CA ILE A 201 18.38 12.52 0.39
C ILE A 201 18.47 13.86 -0.37
N TYR A 202 17.64 14.85 -0.01
CA TYR A 202 17.64 16.16 -0.65
C TYR A 202 18.90 16.96 -0.37
N SER A 203 19.46 16.84 0.83
CA SER A 203 20.78 17.41 1.13
C SER A 203 21.86 16.84 0.20
N MET A 204 21.83 15.54 -0.11
CA MET A 204 22.73 14.93 -1.10
C MET A 204 22.48 15.46 -2.50
N GLN A 205 21.21 15.45 -2.95
CA GLN A 205 20.85 15.92 -4.29
C GLN A 205 21.30 17.37 -4.50
N ASP A 206 21.09 18.25 -3.51
CA ASP A 206 21.50 19.65 -3.57
C ASP A 206 23.03 19.79 -3.58
N THR A 207 23.74 18.99 -2.77
CA THR A 207 25.21 18.94 -2.79
C THR A 207 25.73 18.59 -4.19
N LEU A 208 25.16 17.56 -4.83
CA LEU A 208 25.58 17.13 -6.16
C LEU A 208 25.24 18.17 -7.23
N LYS A 209 24.07 18.82 -7.16
CA LYS A 209 23.70 19.92 -8.06
C LYS A 209 24.66 21.11 -7.93
N ILE A 210 25.05 21.47 -6.71
CA ILE A 210 26.03 22.55 -6.47
C ILE A 210 27.40 22.20 -7.08
N MET A 211 27.84 20.95 -6.94
CA MET A 211 29.12 20.49 -7.49
C MET A 211 29.14 20.37 -9.02
N GLU A 212 28.00 19.98 -9.62
CA GLU A 212 27.79 19.95 -11.07
C GLU A 212 27.87 21.37 -11.66
N GLY A 213 27.18 22.33 -11.03
CA GLY A 213 27.13 23.71 -11.50
C GLY A 213 26.55 23.80 -12.91
N ASN A 214 27.23 24.52 -13.82
CA ASN A 214 26.83 24.63 -15.23
C ASN A 214 27.50 23.58 -16.14
N LYS A 215 28.12 22.53 -15.58
CA LYS A 215 28.78 21.49 -16.38
C LYS A 215 27.73 20.54 -16.90
N SER A 216 27.73 20.28 -18.22
CA SER A 216 26.93 19.20 -18.79
C SER A 216 27.68 17.88 -18.61
N LEU A 217 27.48 17.22 -17.46
CA LEU A 217 28.10 15.92 -17.18
C LEU A 217 27.38 14.79 -17.93
N THR A 218 28.11 13.71 -18.21
CA THR A 218 27.44 12.46 -18.62
C THR A 218 26.84 11.79 -17.39
N LEU A 219 25.74 11.05 -17.57
CA LEU A 219 25.12 10.24 -16.52
C LEU A 219 26.13 9.39 -15.71
N LYS A 220 27.12 8.81 -16.40
CA LYS A 220 28.18 8.00 -15.77
C LYS A 220 29.12 8.85 -14.91
N ASP A 221 29.45 10.06 -15.36
CA ASP A 221 30.29 10.97 -14.60
C ASP A 221 29.57 11.51 -13.37
N GLU A 222 28.26 11.77 -13.46
CA GLU A 222 27.42 12.12 -12.31
C GLU A 222 27.44 11.02 -11.25
N VAL A 223 27.24 9.76 -11.64
CA VAL A 223 27.36 8.63 -10.72
C VAL A 223 28.76 8.57 -10.13
N LYS A 224 29.81 8.68 -10.94
CA LYS A 224 31.21 8.63 -10.46
C LYS A 224 31.49 9.72 -9.41
N ILE A 225 31.09 10.96 -9.68
CA ILE A 225 31.28 12.07 -8.74
C ILE A 225 30.42 11.86 -7.49
N GLY A 226 29.15 11.49 -7.66
CA GLY A 226 28.24 11.21 -6.56
C GLY A 226 28.77 10.10 -5.64
N ARG A 227 29.35 9.04 -6.20
CA ARG A 227 29.99 7.96 -5.43
C ARG A 227 31.18 8.46 -4.62
N ILE A 228 32.00 9.36 -5.16
CA ILE A 228 33.11 9.94 -4.42
C ILE A 228 32.58 10.71 -3.20
N VAL A 229 31.56 11.56 -3.38
CA VAL A 229 30.94 12.29 -2.27
C VAL A 229 30.33 11.33 -1.25
N TYR A 230 29.52 10.38 -1.70
CA TYR A 230 28.82 9.41 -0.84
C TYR A 230 29.78 8.59 0.01
N ASN A 231 30.89 8.13 -0.56
CA ASN A 231 31.89 7.32 0.15
C ASN A 231 32.74 8.14 1.14
N ASN A 232 32.66 9.47 1.11
CA ASN A 232 33.34 10.37 2.05
C ASN A 232 32.39 10.98 3.09
N LEU A 233 31.12 10.55 3.13
CA LEU A 233 30.17 10.97 4.16
C LEU A 233 30.59 10.47 5.55
N LYS A 234 30.42 11.34 6.54
CA LYS A 234 30.64 11.06 7.97
C LYS A 234 29.36 10.57 8.62
N GLU A 235 29.48 9.97 9.81
CA GLU A 235 28.33 9.43 10.55
C GLU A 235 27.29 10.53 10.88
N GLU A 236 27.76 11.76 11.11
CA GLU A 236 26.92 12.90 11.48
C GLU A 236 26.26 13.59 10.26
N ASP A 237 26.62 13.21 9.03
CA ASP A 237 25.99 13.78 7.83
C ASP A 237 24.52 13.33 7.74
N TRP A 238 23.64 14.25 7.36
CA TRP A 238 22.18 14.05 7.42
C TRP A 238 21.70 12.78 6.68
N ILE A 239 22.38 12.43 5.58
CA ILE A 239 22.12 11.20 4.82
C ILE A 239 22.30 9.96 5.71
N ASN A 240 23.42 9.88 6.44
CA ASN A 240 23.74 8.77 7.31
C ASN A 240 22.89 8.77 8.59
N VAL A 241 22.62 9.94 9.17
CA VAL A 241 21.73 10.09 10.33
C VAL A 241 20.32 9.59 10.02
N SER A 242 19.82 9.83 8.79
CA SER A 242 18.50 9.34 8.38
C SER A 242 18.43 7.81 8.25
N GLY A 243 19.57 7.14 8.00
CA GLY A 243 19.66 5.70 7.77
C GLY A 243 18.96 5.19 6.50
N LEU A 244 18.36 6.09 5.71
CA LEU A 244 17.53 5.76 4.55
C LEU A 244 18.37 5.67 3.26
N GLY A 245 17.96 4.77 2.36
CA GLY A 245 18.54 4.66 1.02
C GLY A 245 19.85 3.86 0.93
N SER A 246 20.47 3.46 2.04
CA SER A 246 21.79 2.79 2.04
C SER A 246 21.84 1.47 1.27
N GLU A 247 20.79 0.65 1.33
CA GLU A 247 20.72 -0.60 0.55
C GLU A 247 20.49 -0.36 -0.94
N GLU A 248 19.52 0.52 -1.25
CA GLU A 248 19.11 0.87 -2.60
C GLU A 248 20.25 1.56 -3.37
N ALA A 249 20.98 2.43 -2.68
CA ALA A 249 22.16 3.12 -3.17
C ALA A 249 23.32 2.17 -3.51
N LYS A 250 23.33 0.88 -3.11
CA LYS A 250 24.43 -0.04 -3.45
C LYS A 250 24.59 -0.28 -4.95
N SER A 251 23.50 -0.18 -5.71
CA SER A 251 23.53 -0.27 -7.18
C SER A 251 23.63 1.11 -7.80
N ASP A 252 24.22 1.25 -8.98
CA ASP A 252 24.25 2.55 -9.67
C ASP A 252 22.85 2.99 -10.10
N VAL A 253 21.96 2.04 -10.43
CA VAL A 253 20.55 2.33 -10.72
C VAL A 253 19.84 2.96 -9.52
N GLY A 254 19.92 2.32 -8.36
CA GLY A 254 19.29 2.86 -7.14
C GLY A 254 19.99 4.11 -6.61
N PHE A 255 21.31 4.22 -6.78
CA PHE A 255 22.04 5.45 -6.44
C PHE A 255 21.58 6.62 -7.30
N TYR A 256 21.43 6.40 -8.61
CA TYR A 256 20.96 7.43 -9.52
C TYR A 256 19.52 7.84 -9.19
N ASP A 257 18.61 6.87 -9.02
CA ASP A 257 17.21 7.16 -8.69
C ASP A 257 17.05 7.91 -7.36
N LEU A 258 17.90 7.64 -6.36
CA LEU A 258 17.85 8.34 -5.08
C LEU A 258 18.49 9.74 -5.12
N TYR A 259 19.71 9.87 -5.64
CA TYR A 259 20.54 11.06 -5.40
C TYR A 259 20.81 11.90 -6.66
N LEU A 260 20.54 11.38 -7.85
CA LEU A 260 20.78 12.08 -9.13
C LEU A 260 19.50 12.27 -9.94
N ASN A 261 18.34 11.91 -9.38
CA ASN A 261 17.05 12.10 -10.05
C ASN A 261 16.84 13.59 -10.37
N LYS A 262 16.58 13.87 -11.65
CA LYS A 262 16.51 15.23 -12.16
C LYS A 262 15.18 15.92 -11.84
N GLN A 263 14.18 15.15 -11.43
CA GLN A 263 12.85 15.69 -11.17
C GLN A 263 12.12 14.82 -10.16
N ASP A 264 12.13 15.26 -8.92
CA ASP A 264 11.25 14.74 -7.89
C ASP A 264 10.70 15.91 -7.04
N ARG A 265 9.67 15.61 -6.25
CA ARG A 265 9.24 16.45 -5.15
C ARG A 265 8.71 15.59 -4.02
N ALA A 266 8.83 16.07 -2.80
CA ALA A 266 8.17 15.45 -1.66
C ALA A 266 6.91 16.23 -1.26
N PHE A 267 6.10 15.61 -0.42
CA PHE A 267 4.90 16.17 0.17
C PHE A 267 5.00 16.02 1.68
N THR A 268 4.65 17.07 2.41
CA THR A 268 4.22 16.94 3.80
C THR A 268 2.82 16.33 3.86
N ILE A 269 2.40 15.80 5.01
CA ILE A 269 1.04 15.27 5.19
C ILE A 269 -0.04 16.33 4.88
N PRO A 270 0.08 17.60 5.32
CA PRO A 270 -0.85 18.66 4.90
C PRO A 270 -0.92 18.84 3.38
N GLU A 271 0.24 18.93 2.70
CA GLU A 271 0.29 19.07 1.24
C GLU A 271 -0.26 17.84 0.51
N LEU A 272 -0.08 16.63 1.05
CA LEU A 272 -0.67 15.41 0.50
C LEU A 272 -2.20 15.49 0.55
N TYR A 273 -2.78 15.90 1.69
CA TYR A 273 -4.23 16.05 1.78
C TYR A 273 -4.75 17.16 0.88
N GLU A 274 -4.04 18.28 0.76
CA GLU A 274 -4.38 19.35 -0.18
C GLU A 274 -4.34 18.84 -1.63
N TYR A 275 -3.28 18.11 -1.99
CA TYR A 275 -3.08 17.57 -3.32
C TYR A 275 -4.13 16.52 -3.70
N ILE A 276 -4.39 15.56 -2.82
CA ILE A 276 -5.29 14.44 -3.09
C ILE A 276 -6.76 14.83 -2.94
N GLU A 277 -7.12 15.48 -1.83
CA GLU A 277 -8.52 15.76 -1.52
C GLU A 277 -8.94 17.13 -2.04
N ASP A 278 -8.27 18.19 -1.60
CA ASP A 278 -8.77 19.56 -1.79
C ASP A 278 -8.64 20.00 -3.27
N LYS A 279 -7.54 19.63 -3.95
CA LYS A 279 -7.31 19.87 -5.39
C LYS A 279 -7.68 18.69 -6.26
N GLY A 280 -7.41 17.47 -5.80
CA GLY A 280 -7.63 16.24 -6.56
C GLY A 280 -9.09 15.82 -6.65
N GLY A 281 -9.92 16.19 -5.66
CA GLY A 281 -11.32 15.76 -5.58
C GLY A 281 -11.45 14.25 -5.31
N LEU A 282 -10.50 13.68 -4.57
CA LEU A 282 -10.49 12.29 -4.11
C LEU A 282 -10.52 12.27 -2.57
N HIS A 283 -10.48 11.08 -1.98
CA HIS A 283 -10.41 10.89 -0.53
C HIS A 283 -9.28 9.94 -0.17
N VAL A 284 -8.45 10.33 0.80
CA VAL A 284 -7.48 9.43 1.42
C VAL A 284 -8.24 8.49 2.35
N VAL A 285 -8.39 7.24 1.93
CA VAL A 285 -9.12 6.20 2.67
C VAL A 285 -8.28 5.71 3.85
N ASN A 286 -6.99 5.44 3.61
CA ASN A 286 -6.08 4.92 4.62
C ASN A 286 -4.62 5.11 4.19
N PHE A 287 -3.69 5.23 5.15
CA PHE A 287 -2.26 5.02 4.91
C PHE A 287 -1.93 3.53 5.03
N TYR A 288 -1.08 3.01 4.14
CA TYR A 288 -0.66 1.60 4.16
C TYR A 288 0.18 1.26 5.40
N GLY A 289 1.03 2.20 5.80
CA GLY A 289 1.77 2.13 7.05
C GLY A 289 1.03 2.78 8.22
N ASP A 290 1.43 2.41 9.43
CA ASP A 290 0.88 2.89 10.70
C ASP A 290 1.77 3.93 11.40
N GLN A 291 2.93 4.23 10.83
CA GLN A 291 3.93 5.17 11.34
C GLN A 291 3.34 6.53 11.73
N TYR A 292 2.40 7.08 10.94
CA TYR A 292 1.79 8.38 11.24
C TYR A 292 0.68 8.32 12.30
N ARG A 293 0.35 7.14 12.84
CA ARG A 293 -0.80 6.95 13.73
C ARG A 293 -0.40 6.87 15.20
N GLU A 294 0.81 6.42 15.50
CA GLU A 294 1.12 5.86 16.83
C GLU A 294 1.92 6.74 17.77
N SER A 295 2.85 7.55 17.25
CA SER A 295 3.92 8.10 18.09
C SER A 295 3.44 9.07 19.17
N LEU A 296 2.21 9.58 19.03
CA LEU A 296 1.58 10.50 19.99
C LEU A 296 0.23 10.03 20.52
N ASP A 297 -0.17 8.76 20.36
CA ASP A 297 -1.39 8.27 21.03
C ASP A 297 -1.23 8.18 22.57
N TYR A 298 0.02 8.26 23.06
CA TYR A 298 0.36 8.44 24.49
C TYR A 298 0.21 9.87 25.00
N CYS A 299 -0.23 10.81 24.17
CA CYS A 299 0.14 12.20 24.33
C CYS A 299 -1.06 13.07 24.80
N PRO A 300 -0.79 14.22 25.44
CA PRO A 300 -1.64 14.93 26.41
C PRO A 300 -2.98 15.41 25.85
N LYS A 301 -3.90 15.82 26.75
CA LYS A 301 -5.29 16.26 26.44
C LYS A 301 -5.42 17.17 25.20
N HIS A 302 -4.38 17.93 24.86
CA HIS A 302 -4.34 18.81 23.70
C HIS A 302 -4.32 18.08 22.35
N LEU A 303 -3.58 16.98 22.20
CA LEU A 303 -3.49 16.25 20.93
C LEU A 303 -4.78 15.48 20.60
N LYS A 304 -5.53 15.07 21.64
CA LYS A 304 -6.87 14.48 21.49
C LYS A 304 -7.92 15.45 20.92
N LYS A 305 -7.67 16.76 20.95
CA LYS A 305 -8.56 17.77 20.36
C LYS A 305 -8.32 17.98 18.86
N LEU A 306 -7.19 17.50 18.33
CA LEU A 306 -6.86 17.63 16.91
C LEU A 306 -7.66 16.62 16.08
N ASN A 307 -8.06 17.05 14.88
CA ASN A 307 -8.62 16.13 13.90
C ASN A 307 -7.52 15.16 13.37
N THR A 308 -7.93 14.13 12.64
CA THR A 308 -7.00 13.10 12.15
C THR A 308 -5.90 13.64 11.25
N ARG A 309 -6.21 14.57 10.32
CA ARG A 309 -5.19 15.18 9.42
C ARG A 309 -4.10 15.89 10.23
N ALA A 310 -4.51 16.70 11.21
CA ALA A 310 -3.59 17.44 12.07
C ALA A 310 -2.74 16.49 12.94
N ARG A 311 -3.32 15.41 13.49
CA ARG A 311 -2.55 14.41 14.25
C ARG A 311 -1.49 13.73 13.39
N TYR A 312 -1.81 13.37 12.16
CA TYR A 312 -0.85 12.76 11.24
C TYR A 312 0.27 13.74 10.87
N ALA A 313 -0.05 15.02 10.67
CA ALA A 313 0.95 16.05 10.43
C ALA A 313 1.91 16.23 11.61
N VAL A 314 1.40 16.28 12.85
CA VAL A 314 2.27 16.37 14.04
C VAL A 314 3.15 15.12 14.17
N ASN A 315 2.58 13.93 13.95
CA ASN A 315 3.34 12.68 13.96
C ASN A 315 4.44 12.69 12.88
N GLU A 316 4.14 13.11 11.66
CA GLU A 316 5.13 13.22 10.59
C GLU A 316 6.32 14.10 10.99
N VAL A 317 6.05 15.30 11.53
CA VAL A 317 7.09 16.26 11.94
C VAL A 317 7.99 15.69 13.03
N ILE A 318 7.41 15.03 14.04
CA ILE A 318 8.16 14.48 15.19
C ILE A 318 8.95 13.23 14.80
N ILE A 319 8.34 12.36 13.99
CA ILE A 319 8.91 11.07 13.62
C ILE A 319 10.01 11.24 12.58
N GLY A 320 9.80 12.13 11.61
CA GLY A 320 10.81 12.62 10.68
C GLY A 320 11.48 11.59 9.75
N HIS A 321 11.18 10.29 9.85
CA HIS A 321 11.92 9.24 9.14
C HIS A 321 11.15 8.54 8.01
N GLU A 322 9.88 8.89 7.76
CA GLU A 322 9.12 8.25 6.69
C GLU A 322 9.38 8.96 5.35
N SER A 323 10.07 8.27 4.44
CA SER A 323 10.45 8.81 3.13
C SER A 323 9.45 8.49 2.03
N LYS A 324 8.52 7.55 2.26
CA LYS A 324 7.50 7.13 1.30
C LYS A 324 6.12 7.14 1.96
N GLN A 325 5.26 8.04 1.54
CA GLN A 325 3.85 8.10 1.91
C GLN A 325 3.05 7.19 0.98
N VAL A 326 2.71 5.99 1.47
CA VAL A 326 1.89 5.02 0.73
C VAL A 326 0.45 5.09 1.21
N ILE A 327 -0.49 5.34 0.30
CA ILE A 327 -1.89 5.64 0.61
C ILE A 327 -2.88 4.89 -0.29
N PHE A 328 -4.04 4.59 0.28
CA PHE A 328 -5.24 4.14 -0.40
C PHE A 328 -6.14 5.35 -0.67
N VAL A 329 -6.55 5.54 -1.91
CA VAL A 329 -7.32 6.70 -2.38
C VAL A 329 -8.56 6.25 -3.15
N SER A 330 -9.70 6.91 -2.96
CA SER A 330 -10.93 6.61 -3.70
C SER A 330 -11.74 7.87 -4.02
N LYS A 331 -12.62 7.79 -5.02
CA LYS A 331 -13.69 8.79 -5.25
C LYS A 331 -14.73 8.76 -4.14
N LYS A 332 -14.91 7.60 -3.48
CA LYS A 332 -15.92 7.42 -2.44
C LYS A 332 -15.29 7.62 -1.06
N LYS A 333 -15.87 8.53 -0.26
CA LYS A 333 -15.43 8.78 1.12
C LYS A 333 -15.64 7.57 2.04
N SER A 334 -16.74 6.84 1.85
CA SER A 334 -17.13 5.66 2.65
C SER A 334 -16.98 4.39 1.82
N SER A 335 -15.74 4.02 1.53
CA SER A 335 -15.36 2.81 0.79
C SER A 335 -14.80 1.70 1.69
N LYS A 336 -14.38 2.05 2.91
CA LYS A 336 -13.78 1.15 3.89
C LYS A 336 -14.86 0.34 4.61
N ALA A 337 -14.66 -0.97 4.73
CA ALA A 337 -15.51 -1.85 5.51
C ALA A 337 -15.58 -1.40 6.98
N SER A 338 -16.77 -1.46 7.57
CA SER A 338 -17.03 -0.94 8.92
C SER A 338 -17.46 -2.03 9.90
N LEU A 339 -17.10 -1.85 11.17
CA LEU A 339 -17.62 -2.65 12.29
C LEU A 339 -19.11 -2.37 12.57
N ASP A 340 -19.65 -1.28 12.03
CA ASP A 340 -21.07 -0.96 12.14
C ASP A 340 -21.94 -1.86 11.25
N ASP A 341 -21.35 -2.43 10.19
CA ASP A 341 -21.94 -3.51 9.44
C ASP A 341 -21.67 -4.83 10.18
N LEU A 342 -22.71 -5.33 10.83
CA LEU A 342 -22.61 -6.48 11.71
C LEU A 342 -22.38 -7.80 10.96
N ASP A 343 -22.56 -7.83 9.64
CA ASP A 343 -22.32 -8.99 8.79
C ASP A 343 -20.86 -9.05 8.29
N ASN A 344 -20.04 -8.03 8.59
CA ASN A 344 -18.60 -8.13 8.40
C ASN A 344 -17.96 -9.14 9.34
N ILE A 345 -17.00 -9.88 8.81
CA ILE A 345 -16.13 -10.82 9.49
C ILE A 345 -14.77 -10.14 9.69
N PRO A 346 -14.37 -9.82 10.93
CA PRO A 346 -13.02 -9.41 11.25
C PRO A 346 -12.04 -10.59 11.14
N PHE A 347 -10.85 -10.31 10.62
CA PHE A 347 -9.76 -11.29 10.55
C PHE A 347 -8.40 -10.61 10.65
N PHE A 348 -7.41 -11.32 11.20
CA PHE A 348 -6.04 -10.81 11.29
C PHE A 348 -5.36 -10.87 9.92
N GLN A 349 -4.59 -9.83 9.58
CA GLN A 349 -3.67 -9.89 8.44
C GLN A 349 -2.47 -10.81 8.73
N PHE A 350 -2.11 -10.97 10.00
CA PHE A 350 -0.94 -11.70 10.47
C PHE A 350 -1.37 -12.96 11.23
N SER A 351 -0.73 -14.09 10.95
CA SER A 351 -1.05 -15.37 11.60
C SER A 351 -0.44 -15.52 13.00
N LYS A 352 0.69 -14.84 13.28
CA LYS A 352 1.47 -14.99 14.52
C LYS A 352 1.07 -14.00 15.63
N ILE A 353 -0.17 -14.07 16.10
CA ILE A 353 -0.65 -13.21 17.22
C ILE A 353 -0.46 -13.83 18.62
N GLY A 354 0.16 -15.01 18.72
CA GLY A 354 0.35 -15.76 19.97
C GLY A 354 0.86 -14.93 21.15
N PRO A 355 1.93 -14.11 20.98
CA PRO A 355 2.44 -13.28 22.06
C PRO A 355 1.42 -12.30 22.66
N ILE A 356 0.48 -11.79 21.87
CA ILE A 356 -0.62 -10.93 22.38
C ILE A 356 -1.57 -11.77 23.24
N LEU A 357 -1.90 -12.99 22.81
CA LEU A 357 -2.82 -13.87 23.52
C LEU A 357 -2.25 -14.36 24.85
N GLU A 358 -0.93 -14.61 24.90
CA GLU A 358 -0.21 -14.99 26.12
C GLU A 358 -0.31 -13.89 27.16
N VAL A 359 0.03 -12.65 26.80
CA VAL A 359 -0.09 -11.49 27.70
C VAL A 359 -1.54 -11.30 28.17
N LEU A 360 -2.52 -11.46 27.28
CA LEU A 360 -3.93 -11.34 27.66
C LEU A 360 -4.45 -12.48 28.55
N SER A 361 -3.77 -13.64 28.58
CA SER A 361 -4.18 -14.80 29.38
C SER A 361 -3.82 -14.64 30.86
N SER A 362 -2.92 -13.73 31.23
CA SER A 362 -2.52 -13.45 32.62
C SER A 362 -3.54 -12.61 33.42
N ASN A 363 -4.80 -12.58 33.00
CA ASN A 363 -5.95 -11.97 33.71
C ASN A 363 -5.83 -10.45 33.97
N ILE A 364 -5.17 -9.73 33.05
CA ILE A 364 -4.96 -8.27 33.11
C ILE A 364 -6.24 -7.54 32.67
N LYS A 365 -6.55 -6.42 33.34
CA LYS A 365 -7.80 -5.65 33.12
C LYS A 365 -7.50 -4.16 32.98
N ASN A 366 -8.14 -3.52 31.99
CA ASN A 366 -8.17 -2.05 31.81
C ASN A 366 -6.80 -1.38 31.72
N VAL A 367 -5.89 -1.99 30.96
CA VAL A 367 -4.55 -1.48 30.67
C VAL A 367 -4.47 -1.26 29.15
N ASP A 368 -3.60 -0.40 28.65
CA ASP A 368 -3.28 -0.40 27.22
C ASP A 368 -2.12 -1.37 26.97
N ILE A 369 -2.12 -2.08 25.84
CA ILE A 369 -1.00 -2.93 25.44
C ILE A 369 -0.22 -2.23 24.33
N ARG A 370 1.11 -2.18 24.47
CA ARG A 370 2.04 -1.86 23.37
C ARG A 370 2.50 -3.14 22.70
N VAL A 371 2.39 -3.19 21.39
CA VAL A 371 2.93 -4.28 20.57
C VAL A 371 4.09 -3.73 19.77
N THR A 372 5.25 -4.35 19.90
CA THR A 372 6.38 -4.13 18.99
C THR A 372 6.51 -5.31 18.05
N MET A 373 6.50 -5.03 16.76
CA MET A 373 6.71 -6.01 15.71
C MET A 373 8.00 -5.78 14.96
N LYS A 374 8.66 -6.87 14.60
CA LYS A 374 9.68 -6.86 13.57
C LYS A 374 9.01 -7.22 12.26
N LEU A 375 8.98 -6.25 11.34
CA LEU A 375 8.64 -6.52 9.96
C LEU A 375 9.91 -6.81 9.17
N ARG A 376 9.78 -7.65 8.14
CA ARG A 376 10.90 -7.92 7.23
C ARG A 376 11.25 -6.63 6.46
N TYR A 377 12.52 -6.21 6.54
CA TYR A 377 13.08 -5.05 5.81
C TYR A 377 12.61 -3.65 6.21
N THR A 378 11.95 -3.48 7.37
CA THR A 378 11.62 -2.14 7.88
C THR A 378 12.00 -1.96 9.35
N ILE A 379 11.97 -0.71 9.81
CA ILE A 379 12.06 -0.37 11.22
C ILE A 379 10.91 -1.08 11.97
N PRO A 380 11.14 -1.60 13.20
CA PRO A 380 10.10 -2.22 14.00
C PRO A 380 8.89 -1.30 14.20
N ARG A 381 7.69 -1.82 13.92
CA ARG A 381 6.43 -1.10 14.16
C ARG A 381 6.01 -1.20 15.63
N ARG A 382 5.39 -0.16 16.19
CA ARG A 382 5.12 -0.05 17.63
C ARG A 382 3.76 0.57 17.93
N PHE A 383 2.72 -0.24 17.85
CA PHE A 383 1.37 0.26 18.05
C PHE A 383 0.83 -0.05 19.43
N THR A 384 -0.26 0.66 19.75
CA THR A 384 -0.92 0.55 21.04
C THR A 384 -2.38 0.36 20.82
N PHE A 385 -3.01 -0.52 21.61
CA PHE A 385 -4.44 -0.62 21.59
C PHE A 385 -4.99 -0.87 22.99
N PRO A 386 -6.19 -0.34 23.28
CA PRO A 386 -6.83 -0.56 24.57
C PRO A 386 -7.33 -1.99 24.70
N ILE A 387 -7.19 -2.57 25.88
CA ILE A 387 -7.76 -3.88 26.20
C ILE A 387 -8.76 -3.79 27.35
N SER A 388 -9.71 -4.71 27.33
CA SER A 388 -10.73 -4.89 28.36
C SER A 388 -10.73 -6.35 28.81
N ARG A 389 -11.55 -6.66 29.82
CA ARG A 389 -11.82 -8.04 30.23
C ARG A 389 -12.40 -8.94 29.12
N PHE A 390 -12.86 -8.34 28.02
CA PHE A 390 -13.47 -9.05 26.89
C PHE A 390 -12.49 -9.28 25.73
N SER A 391 -11.36 -8.56 25.68
CA SER A 391 -10.44 -8.57 24.54
C SER A 391 -9.86 -9.95 24.22
N LEU A 392 -9.49 -10.76 25.22
CA LEU A 392 -9.00 -12.11 25.00
C LEU A 392 -10.03 -12.98 24.25
N LEU A 393 -11.31 -12.86 24.61
CA LEU A 393 -12.37 -13.59 23.92
C LEU A 393 -12.51 -13.09 22.48
N TYR A 394 -12.55 -11.78 22.28
CA TYR A 394 -12.68 -11.19 20.94
C TYR A 394 -11.60 -11.72 20.00
N LEU A 395 -10.33 -11.65 20.41
CA LEU A 395 -9.20 -12.10 19.61
C LEU A 395 -9.27 -13.62 19.32
N LYS A 396 -9.66 -14.45 20.30
CA LYS A 396 -9.87 -15.90 20.09
C LYS A 396 -11.00 -16.22 19.12
N LEU A 397 -12.07 -15.41 19.08
CA LEU A 397 -13.17 -15.60 18.14
C LEU A 397 -12.80 -15.13 16.73
N ILE A 398 -12.08 -14.01 16.61
CA ILE A 398 -11.56 -13.49 15.33
C ILE A 398 -10.61 -14.49 14.65
N LEU A 399 -9.81 -15.22 15.43
CA LEU A 399 -8.94 -16.29 14.92
C LEU A 399 -9.69 -17.39 14.16
N ARG A 400 -11.00 -17.55 14.39
CA ARG A 400 -11.82 -18.51 13.64
C ARG A 400 -12.09 -18.08 12.20
N ASN A 401 -11.86 -16.81 11.86
CA ASN A 401 -11.99 -16.21 10.53
C ASN A 401 -13.35 -16.47 9.83
N THR A 402 -14.39 -16.80 10.59
CA THR A 402 -15.72 -17.19 10.07
C THR A 402 -16.86 -16.50 10.79
N LEU A 403 -16.60 -15.88 11.95
CA LEU A 403 -17.63 -15.26 12.77
C LEU A 403 -17.82 -13.80 12.39
N THR A 404 -19.07 -13.41 12.14
CA THR A 404 -19.43 -12.02 11.91
C THR A 404 -19.29 -11.21 13.20
N VAL A 405 -19.24 -9.87 13.11
CA VAL A 405 -19.33 -8.99 14.28
C VAL A 405 -20.58 -9.34 15.10
N LYS A 406 -21.72 -9.60 14.43
CA LYS A 406 -22.95 -10.05 15.09
C LYS A 406 -22.69 -11.31 15.94
N ASP A 407 -22.10 -12.35 15.36
CA ASP A 407 -21.86 -13.63 16.05
C ASP A 407 -20.94 -13.46 17.26
N ILE A 408 -19.88 -12.66 17.11
CA ILE A 408 -18.93 -12.38 18.19
C ILE A 408 -19.62 -11.70 19.37
N ILE A 409 -20.47 -10.72 19.09
CA ILE A 409 -21.23 -10.00 20.11
C ILE A 409 -22.26 -10.91 20.77
N GLU A 410 -22.99 -11.74 20.01
CA GLU A 410 -23.91 -12.73 20.58
C GLU A 410 -23.20 -13.75 21.48
N PHE A 411 -22.01 -14.20 21.07
CA PHE A 411 -21.21 -15.09 21.88
C PHE A 411 -20.79 -14.42 23.20
N GLY A 412 -20.36 -13.16 23.14
CA GLY A 412 -20.06 -12.36 24.33
C GLY A 412 -21.29 -12.18 25.25
N MET A 413 -22.46 -11.89 24.67
CA MET A 413 -23.72 -11.77 25.40
C MET A 413 -24.06 -13.04 26.19
N LYS A 414 -23.80 -14.22 25.63
CA LYS A 414 -24.07 -15.52 26.29
C LYS A 414 -23.05 -15.86 27.39
N ASN A 415 -21.77 -15.61 27.15
CA ASN A 415 -20.69 -16.05 28.04
C ASN A 415 -20.43 -15.10 29.22
N PHE A 416 -20.82 -13.83 29.09
CA PHE A 416 -20.64 -12.83 30.14
C PHE A 416 -21.96 -12.41 30.79
N LYS A 417 -22.99 -13.28 30.76
CA LYS A 417 -24.26 -13.08 31.50
C LYS A 417 -23.99 -13.06 33.00
N TYR A 418 -23.46 -11.95 33.51
CA TYR A 418 -23.30 -11.71 34.92
C TYR A 418 -23.84 -10.32 35.23
N LYS A 419 -24.98 -10.31 35.94
CA LYS A 419 -25.53 -9.22 36.76
C LYS A 419 -26.26 -8.05 36.08
N GLU A 420 -26.29 -7.92 34.75
CA GLU A 420 -27.09 -6.87 34.10
C GLU A 420 -28.46 -7.36 33.64
N ILE A 421 -29.52 -6.75 34.18
CA ILE A 421 -30.93 -7.08 33.90
C ILE A 421 -31.35 -6.58 32.50
N ASP A 422 -30.72 -5.51 32.00
CA ASP A 422 -31.01 -4.92 30.70
C ASP A 422 -30.08 -5.46 29.60
N HIS A 423 -30.60 -6.44 28.84
CA HIS A 423 -29.89 -7.06 27.72
C HIS A 423 -29.52 -6.09 26.61
N HIS A 424 -30.36 -5.09 26.33
CA HIS A 424 -30.09 -4.12 25.27
C HIS A 424 -28.93 -3.19 25.66
N LYS A 425 -28.94 -2.69 26.90
CA LYS A 425 -27.86 -1.87 27.44
C LYS A 425 -26.54 -2.65 27.48
N PHE A 426 -26.57 -3.93 27.86
CA PHE A 426 -25.37 -4.75 27.89
C PHE A 426 -24.79 -4.98 26.48
N ARG A 427 -25.64 -5.29 25.50
CA ARG A 427 -25.24 -5.44 24.09
C ARG A 427 -24.54 -4.18 23.57
N LYS A 428 -25.14 -3.01 23.80
CA LYS A 428 -24.56 -1.72 23.39
C LYS A 428 -23.19 -1.48 24.01
N ARG A 429 -23.00 -1.90 25.28
CA ARG A 429 -21.70 -1.82 25.95
C ARG A 429 -20.66 -2.76 25.32
N LEU A 430 -21.03 -4.00 25.01
CA LEU A 430 -20.13 -4.95 24.34
C LEU A 430 -19.73 -4.44 22.95
N LEU A 431 -20.67 -3.93 22.15
CA LEU A 431 -20.38 -3.34 20.85
C LEU A 431 -19.41 -2.16 20.97
N LYS A 432 -19.65 -1.25 21.93
CA LYS A 432 -18.76 -0.11 22.15
C LYS A 432 -17.34 -0.55 22.53
N ASP A 433 -17.21 -1.57 23.37
CA ASP A 433 -15.91 -2.09 23.79
C ASP A 433 -15.19 -2.87 22.67
N PHE A 434 -15.94 -3.67 21.91
CA PHE A 434 -15.46 -4.35 20.72
C PHE A 434 -14.94 -3.35 19.69
N ASN A 435 -15.72 -2.31 19.37
CA ASN A 435 -15.32 -1.25 18.44
C ASN A 435 -14.09 -0.48 18.95
N ARG A 436 -13.95 -0.31 20.26
CA ARG A 436 -12.75 0.32 20.84
C ARG A 436 -11.50 -0.54 20.64
N THR A 437 -11.56 -1.82 20.97
CA THR A 437 -10.40 -2.74 20.86
C THR A 437 -10.09 -3.04 19.39
N ILE A 438 -11.07 -3.55 18.64
CA ILE A 438 -10.89 -4.02 17.27
C ILE A 438 -10.76 -2.85 16.30
N GLY A 439 -11.44 -1.73 16.53
CA GLY A 439 -11.26 -0.52 15.74
C GLY A 439 -9.83 0.01 15.81
N SER A 440 -9.17 -0.09 16.97
CA SER A 440 -7.74 0.23 17.11
C SER A 440 -6.87 -0.73 16.29
N LEU A 441 -7.14 -2.04 16.35
CA LEU A 441 -6.40 -3.02 15.53
C LEU A 441 -6.61 -2.80 14.02
N ILE A 442 -7.81 -2.40 13.60
CA ILE A 442 -8.09 -2.02 12.20
C ILE A 442 -7.34 -0.74 11.81
N LEU A 443 -7.24 0.23 12.73
CA LEU A 443 -6.49 1.46 12.51
C LEU A 443 -5.00 1.18 12.24
N HIS A 444 -4.41 0.17 12.89
CA HIS A 444 -3.01 -0.24 12.68
C HIS A 444 -2.83 -1.30 11.59
N GLY A 445 -3.87 -1.63 10.82
CA GLY A 445 -3.81 -2.64 9.76
C GLY A 445 -3.65 -4.08 10.28
N PHE A 446 -3.81 -4.31 11.59
CA PHE A 446 -3.72 -5.64 12.19
C PHE A 446 -4.91 -6.52 11.87
N VAL A 447 -6.08 -5.89 11.80
CA VAL A 447 -7.34 -6.53 11.49
C VAL A 447 -7.91 -5.86 10.25
N LEU A 448 -8.39 -6.69 9.33
CA LEU A 448 -9.24 -6.26 8.23
C LEU A 448 -10.64 -6.83 8.41
N LEU A 449 -11.56 -6.29 7.64
CA LEU A 449 -12.94 -6.75 7.57
C LEU A 449 -13.26 -7.18 6.14
N ARG A 450 -14.01 -8.27 6.02
CA ARG A 450 -14.65 -8.72 4.78
C ARG A 450 -16.12 -9.03 5.09
N HIS A 451 -17.03 -8.85 4.14
CA HIS A 451 -18.40 -9.30 4.34
C HIS A 451 -18.47 -10.82 4.38
N LYS A 452 -19.48 -11.38 5.07
CA LYS A 452 -19.70 -12.84 5.12
C LYS A 452 -19.86 -13.50 3.75
N ASP A 453 -20.37 -12.76 2.76
CA ASP A 453 -20.56 -13.25 1.38
C ASP A 453 -19.27 -13.19 0.55
N PHE A 454 -18.22 -12.52 1.04
CA PHE A 454 -16.91 -12.54 0.41
C PHE A 454 -16.16 -13.80 0.86
N PRO A 455 -15.58 -14.60 -0.05
CA PRO A 455 -14.98 -15.89 0.30
C PRO A 455 -13.84 -15.74 1.31
N VAL A 456 -13.59 -16.80 2.09
CA VAL A 456 -12.40 -16.89 2.93
C VAL A 456 -11.20 -16.97 1.99
N MET A 457 -10.32 -15.98 2.06
CA MET A 457 -9.06 -15.99 1.32
C MET A 457 -7.96 -16.57 2.22
N GLU A 458 -7.03 -17.30 1.61
CA GLU A 458 -5.81 -17.74 2.31
C GLU A 458 -5.12 -16.52 2.94
N GLN A 459 -4.80 -16.63 4.23
CA GLN A 459 -3.99 -15.63 4.89
C GLN A 459 -2.57 -15.72 4.36
N ARG A 460 -1.94 -14.55 4.20
CA ARG A 460 -0.52 -14.51 3.86
C ARG A 460 0.27 -15.15 4.99
N GLU A 461 1.09 -16.15 4.68
CA GLU A 461 2.17 -16.51 5.59
C GLU A 461 3.17 -15.35 5.64
N THR A 462 3.05 -14.53 6.68
CA THR A 462 3.98 -13.42 6.92
C THR A 462 5.15 -13.94 7.74
N GLN A 463 6.38 -13.57 7.33
CA GLN A 463 7.56 -13.72 8.20
C GLN A 463 7.62 -12.63 9.28
N ASP A 464 6.61 -11.76 9.35
CA ASP A 464 6.48 -10.73 10.37
C ASP A 464 6.22 -11.38 11.74
N GLU A 465 6.93 -10.89 12.74
CA GLU A 465 6.92 -11.48 14.08
C GLU A 465 6.68 -10.41 15.14
N ILE A 466 5.79 -10.73 16.08
CA ILE A 466 5.63 -9.94 17.29
C ILE A 466 6.82 -10.23 18.19
N ILE A 467 7.69 -9.24 18.35
CA ILE A 467 8.93 -9.41 19.11
C ILE A 467 8.78 -8.98 20.57
N LYS A 468 7.81 -8.11 20.88
CA LYS A 468 7.56 -7.63 22.23
C LYS A 468 6.10 -7.25 22.42
N VAL A 469 5.54 -7.59 23.58
CA VAL A 469 4.23 -7.14 24.02
C VAL A 469 4.38 -6.60 25.45
N GLU A 470 3.99 -5.35 25.67
CA GLU A 470 4.20 -4.65 26.94
C GLU A 470 2.86 -4.14 27.50
N LEU A 471 2.68 -4.29 28.81
CA LEU A 471 1.56 -3.71 29.53
C LEU A 471 1.89 -2.28 29.95
N LEU A 472 0.97 -1.36 29.74
CA LEU A 472 1.17 0.05 30.02
C LEU A 472 0.20 0.55 31.06
N ASN A 473 0.69 0.72 32.29
CA ASN A 473 -0.12 1.31 33.35
C ASN A 473 -0.46 2.76 33.02
N THR A 474 -1.76 3.06 33.00
CA THR A 474 -2.29 4.41 32.77
C THR A 474 -1.80 5.44 33.79
N SER A 475 -1.25 4.99 34.93
CA SER A 475 -0.67 5.82 35.99
C SER A 475 0.77 6.31 35.72
N ASN A 476 1.52 5.72 34.79
CA ASN A 476 2.89 6.15 34.47
C ASN A 476 2.97 7.10 33.26
N ILE A 477 1.83 7.51 32.70
CA ILE A 477 1.75 8.33 31.48
C ILE A 477 1.49 9.82 31.82
N ILE A 478 1.41 10.15 33.11
CA ILE A 478 1.22 11.51 33.60
C ILE A 478 2.32 11.79 34.63
N ASN A 479 3.50 12.13 34.15
CA ASN A 479 4.40 13.08 34.78
C ASN A 479 5.14 13.81 33.68
#